data_AF-A0A9D5IXM4-F1
#
_entry.id   AF-A0A9D5IXM4-F1
#
_cell.length_a   1.000
_cell.length_b   1.000
_cell.length_c   1.000
_cell.angle_alpha   90.00
_cell.angle_beta   90.00
_cell.angle_gamma   90.00
#
_symmetry.space_group_name_H-M   'P 1'
#
loop_
_entity.id
_entity.type
_entity.pdbx_description
1 polymer ?
#
loop_
_entity_poly.entity_id
_entity_poly.type
_entity_poly.pdbx_seq_one_letter_code
_entity_poly.pdbx_strand_id
1 'polypeptide(L)'
;MKIGTSISLTLIVGVLLTGVVGTVIGQDRGMRMPWGQGGANSQPSPVQMLMWGGERMILSGSIPMMYKLLDLKDEQVKLLEEICKEAKEESAALWKDRPKDGSADMRQFYQETTKKQDALLLKCVGRVDEVLTAEQRDLAKKIREVMTQKAEEEKKFQEEYASQIKKLQETYEKKLDTILTPEQKKKLEELAKSGPRPGGRSPVQVTPAPAPAPKAAPAPSAGTEKLE
;
A
#
# COMPACT_ATOMS: atom_id res chain seq x y z
N MET A 1 15.55 -40.85 -41.24
CA MET A 1 14.26 -40.38 -40.69
C MET A 1 14.56 -39.34 -39.63
N LYS A 2 14.17 -38.07 -39.87
CA LYS A 2 14.33 -36.95 -38.94
C LYS A 2 12.95 -36.64 -38.36
N ILE A 3 12.78 -36.79 -37.06
CA ILE A 3 11.56 -36.32 -36.36
C ILE A 3 11.96 -35.03 -35.66
N GLY A 4 11.43 -33.92 -36.18
CA GLY A 4 11.57 -32.60 -35.58
C GLY A 4 10.44 -32.36 -34.60
N THR A 5 10.80 -32.01 -33.37
CA THR A 5 9.88 -31.46 -32.38
C THR A 5 10.25 -29.99 -32.19
N SER A 6 9.64 -29.13 -33.00
CA SER A 6 9.66 -27.68 -32.82
C SER A 6 8.60 -27.32 -31.77
N ILE A 7 9.02 -27.17 -30.51
CA ILE A 7 8.17 -26.59 -29.46
C ILE A 7 8.29 -25.08 -29.60
N SER A 8 7.19 -24.44 -30.02
CA SER A 8 7.06 -22.99 -30.17
C SER A 8 7.42 -22.27 -28.86
N LEU A 9 8.54 -21.56 -28.90
CA LEU A 9 9.06 -20.69 -27.84
C LEU A 9 8.31 -19.34 -27.71
N THR A 10 7.16 -19.20 -28.38
CA THR A 10 6.50 -17.90 -28.61
C THR A 10 5.61 -17.42 -27.45
N LEU A 11 5.35 -18.25 -26.44
CA LEU A 11 4.38 -17.93 -25.37
C LEU A 11 4.99 -17.59 -23.99
N ILE A 12 6.29 -17.79 -23.77
CA ILE A 12 6.90 -17.57 -22.43
C ILE A 12 7.52 -16.17 -22.27
N VAL A 13 7.79 -15.45 -23.36
CA VAL A 13 8.44 -14.12 -23.31
C VAL A 13 7.43 -12.97 -23.08
N GLY A 14 6.13 -13.19 -23.29
CA GLY A 14 5.11 -12.14 -23.23
C GLY A 14 4.68 -11.68 -21.81
N VAL A 15 4.98 -12.44 -20.76
CA VAL A 15 4.49 -12.15 -19.39
C VAL A 15 5.57 -11.53 -18.48
N LEU A 16 6.83 -11.52 -18.90
CA LEU A 16 7.95 -11.02 -18.09
C LEU A 16 8.38 -9.57 -18.38
N LEU A 17 7.74 -8.88 -19.34
CA LEU A 17 8.21 -7.59 -19.88
C LEU A 17 7.28 -6.38 -19.65
N THR A 18 6.25 -6.48 -18.79
CA THR A 18 5.38 -5.33 -18.43
C THR A 18 5.78 -4.60 -17.14
N GLY A 19 6.94 -4.89 -16.58
CA GLY A 19 7.49 -4.11 -15.48
C GLY A 19 8.99 -3.98 -15.65
N VAL A 20 9.52 -2.80 -15.36
CA VAL A 20 10.95 -2.43 -15.35
C VAL A 20 11.46 -1.89 -16.68
N VAL A 21 11.48 -0.56 -16.83
CA VAL A 21 12.73 0.23 -16.84
C VAL A 21 12.39 1.64 -16.32
N GLY A 22 12.86 1.96 -15.13
CA GLY A 22 12.76 3.29 -14.53
C GLY A 22 14.09 3.63 -13.88
N THR A 23 14.96 4.26 -14.67
CA THR A 23 16.36 4.60 -14.40
C THR A 23 16.55 5.32 -13.06
N VAL A 24 17.49 4.83 -12.26
CA VAL A 24 18.05 5.49 -11.07
C VAL A 24 19.07 6.52 -11.54
N ILE A 25 18.63 7.77 -11.64
CA ILE A 25 19.49 8.95 -11.53
C ILE A 25 18.98 9.73 -10.33
N GLY A 26 19.89 10.01 -9.39
CA GLY A 26 19.59 10.72 -8.16
C GLY A 26 19.19 12.17 -8.42
N GLN A 27 18.13 12.61 -7.75
CA GLN A 27 17.97 13.94 -7.18
C GLN A 27 16.60 14.00 -6.49
N ASP A 28 16.65 14.23 -5.18
CA ASP A 28 15.68 15.01 -4.42
C ASP A 28 14.20 14.72 -4.72
N ARG A 29 13.79 13.45 -4.57
CA ARG A 29 12.37 13.09 -4.54
C ARG A 29 11.81 13.51 -3.19
N GLY A 30 11.21 14.70 -3.17
CA GLY A 30 10.36 15.16 -2.08
C GLY A 30 9.46 14.03 -1.58
N MET A 31 9.36 13.89 -0.26
CA MET A 31 8.68 12.81 0.46
C MET A 31 7.40 12.38 -0.26
N ARG A 32 7.53 11.38 -1.12
CA ARG A 32 6.40 10.67 -1.68
C ARG A 32 5.93 9.79 -0.56
N MET A 33 4.86 10.21 0.13
CA MET A 33 4.27 9.38 1.16
C MET A 33 4.00 7.98 0.56
N PRO A 34 4.38 6.88 1.25
CA PRO A 34 4.36 5.53 0.69
C PRO A 34 2.96 5.01 0.26
N TRP A 35 1.89 5.78 0.49
CA TRP A 35 0.52 5.49 0.09
C TRP A 35 0.28 5.38 -1.45
N GLY A 36 1.28 5.65 -2.30
CA GLY A 36 1.06 5.88 -3.73
C GLY A 36 1.60 4.85 -4.72
N GLN A 37 2.25 3.76 -4.31
CA GLN A 37 2.91 2.87 -5.29
C GLN A 37 2.95 1.37 -4.97
N GLY A 38 2.35 0.91 -3.88
CA GLY A 38 1.92 -0.49 -3.77
C GLY A 38 0.60 -0.62 -4.52
N GLY A 39 0.45 -1.64 -5.38
CA GLY A 39 -0.83 -1.91 -6.03
C GLY A 39 -1.97 -1.95 -5.00
N ALA A 40 -3.19 -1.61 -5.42
CA ALA A 40 -4.37 -1.42 -4.57
C ALA A 40 -4.75 -2.59 -3.61
N ASN A 41 -3.99 -3.70 -3.63
CA ASN A 41 -4.22 -4.90 -2.83
C ASN A 41 -3.07 -5.29 -1.87
N SER A 42 -1.98 -4.53 -1.80
CA SER A 42 -0.93 -4.83 -0.82
C SER A 42 -1.31 -4.20 0.52
N GLN A 43 -2.03 -4.93 1.36
CA GLN A 43 -2.20 -4.53 2.76
C GLN A 43 -0.80 -4.41 3.39
N PRO A 44 -0.50 -3.31 4.10
CA PRO A 44 0.75 -3.21 4.85
C PRO A 44 0.88 -4.43 5.77
N SER A 45 2.09 -4.97 5.89
CA SER A 45 2.35 -6.08 6.83
C SER A 45 1.88 -5.68 8.24
N PRO A 46 1.49 -6.61 9.12
CA PRO A 46 1.12 -6.26 10.50
C PRO A 46 2.19 -5.41 11.20
N VAL A 47 3.48 -5.66 10.90
CA VAL A 47 4.61 -4.86 11.37
C VAL A 47 4.61 -3.47 10.74
N GLN A 48 4.35 -3.32 9.44
CA GLN A 48 4.16 -2.02 8.79
C GLN A 48 2.93 -1.26 9.31
N MET A 49 1.81 -1.93 9.58
CA MET A 49 0.63 -1.30 10.21
C MET A 49 0.97 -0.80 11.62
N LEU A 50 1.73 -1.58 12.38
CA LEU A 50 2.19 -1.22 13.71
C LEU A 50 3.23 -0.09 13.68
N MET A 51 4.15 -0.08 12.71
CA MET A 51 5.14 0.96 12.50
C MET A 51 4.55 2.27 11.97
N TRP A 52 3.65 2.20 11.00
CA TRP A 52 3.09 3.38 10.33
C TRP A 52 1.89 3.95 11.09
N GLY A 53 1.31 3.17 12.00
CA GLY A 53 0.10 3.51 12.74
C GLY A 53 0.26 3.62 14.24
N GLY A 54 1.23 2.96 14.88
CA GLY A 54 1.34 2.77 16.34
C GLY A 54 0.60 3.80 17.19
N GLU A 55 1.25 4.91 17.51
CA GLU A 55 0.63 6.00 18.28
C GLU A 55 -0.11 7.00 17.38
N ARG A 56 0.22 7.07 16.08
CA ARG A 56 -0.51 7.93 15.12
C ARG A 56 -1.98 7.53 14.94
N MET A 57 -2.37 6.32 15.33
CA MET A 57 -3.77 5.88 15.42
C MET A 57 -4.57 6.70 16.44
N ILE A 58 -3.91 7.28 17.44
CA ILE A 58 -4.56 8.24 18.36
C ILE A 58 -5.11 9.43 17.55
N LEU A 59 -4.35 9.93 16.58
CA LEU A 59 -4.77 11.04 15.70
C LEU A 59 -5.89 10.65 14.73
N SER A 60 -6.17 9.35 14.54
CA SER A 60 -7.31 8.87 13.76
C SER A 60 -8.56 8.62 14.62
N GLY A 61 -8.45 8.79 15.94
CA GLY A 61 -9.50 8.49 16.91
C GLY A 61 -9.59 7.02 17.29
N SER A 62 -8.54 6.24 17.08
CA SER A 62 -8.51 4.82 17.40
C SER A 62 -7.47 4.52 18.48
N ILE A 63 -7.82 3.70 19.46
CA ILE A 63 -6.86 3.19 20.44
C ILE A 63 -5.82 2.33 19.71
N PRO A 64 -4.51 2.66 19.82
CA PRO A 64 -3.43 1.82 19.31
C PRO A 64 -3.56 0.36 19.72
N MET A 65 -3.32 -0.56 18.77
CA MET A 65 -3.41 -2.00 19.04
C MET A 65 -2.52 -2.47 20.19
N MET A 66 -1.37 -1.81 20.39
CA MET A 66 -0.45 -2.12 21.50
C MET A 66 -1.09 -1.95 22.88
N TYR A 67 -2.00 -0.98 23.06
CA TYR A 67 -2.65 -0.76 24.36
C TYR A 67 -3.74 -1.80 24.63
N LYS A 68 -4.30 -2.41 23.59
CA LYS A 68 -5.27 -3.52 23.74
C LYS A 68 -4.63 -4.80 24.31
N LEU A 69 -3.29 -4.87 24.34
CA LEU A 69 -2.54 -5.98 24.92
C LEU A 69 -2.24 -5.79 26.40
N LEU A 70 -2.64 -4.66 27.01
CA LEU A 70 -2.26 -4.28 28.38
C LEU A 70 -3.34 -4.60 29.45
N ASP A 71 -4.33 -5.45 29.12
CA ASP A 71 -5.45 -5.81 30.00
C ASP A 71 -6.05 -4.58 30.71
N LEU A 72 -6.45 -3.60 29.91
CA LEU A 72 -6.96 -2.32 30.39
C LEU A 72 -8.30 -2.49 31.09
N LYS A 73 -8.50 -1.76 32.20
CA LYS A 73 -9.82 -1.65 32.85
C LYS A 73 -10.77 -0.81 32.00
N ASP A 74 -12.08 -1.03 32.13
CA ASP A 74 -13.11 -0.29 31.37
C ASP A 74 -12.98 1.24 31.53
N GLU A 75 -12.63 1.72 32.72
CA GLU A 75 -12.40 3.15 32.99
C GLU A 75 -11.19 3.68 32.20
N GLN A 76 -10.11 2.92 32.14
CA GLN A 76 -8.93 3.28 31.35
C GLN A 76 -9.25 3.29 29.86
N VAL A 77 -10.02 2.30 29.39
CA VAL A 77 -10.47 2.25 27.99
C VAL A 77 -11.28 3.50 27.64
N LYS A 78 -12.25 3.91 28.47
CA LYS A 78 -13.04 5.13 28.24
C LYS A 78 -12.17 6.39 28.17
N LEU A 79 -11.23 6.55 29.10
CA LEU A 79 -10.30 7.68 29.07
C LEU A 79 -9.43 7.70 27.80
N LEU A 80 -8.98 6.52 27.34
CA LEU A 80 -8.23 6.41 26.09
C LEU A 80 -9.09 6.74 24.87
N GLU A 81 -10.35 6.32 24.84
CA GLU A 81 -11.30 6.68 23.77
C GLU A 81 -11.52 8.20 23.71
N GLU A 82 -11.67 8.86 24.86
CA GLU A 82 -11.78 10.32 24.95
C GLU A 82 -10.51 11.02 24.44
N ILE A 83 -9.33 10.58 24.88
CA ILE A 83 -8.03 11.10 24.39
C ILE A 83 -7.94 10.97 22.86
N CYS A 84 -8.30 9.80 22.32
CA CYS A 84 -8.25 9.55 20.88
C CYS A 84 -9.26 10.43 20.12
N LYS A 85 -10.48 10.58 20.65
CA LYS A 85 -11.51 11.43 20.04
C LYS A 85 -11.06 12.89 19.96
N GLU A 86 -10.56 13.44 21.05
CA GLU A 86 -10.02 14.81 21.08
C GLU A 86 -8.85 14.98 20.11
N ALA A 87 -7.92 14.03 20.10
CA ALA A 87 -6.77 14.05 19.20
C ALA A 87 -7.18 14.02 17.72
N LYS A 88 -8.23 13.28 17.37
CA LYS A 88 -8.80 13.26 16.03
C LYS A 88 -9.37 14.62 15.64
N GLU A 89 -10.10 15.26 16.53
CA GLU A 89 -10.70 16.58 16.29
C GLU A 89 -9.62 17.66 16.16
N GLU A 90 -8.62 17.67 17.06
CA GLU A 90 -7.47 18.57 16.99
C GLU A 90 -6.66 18.33 15.70
N SER A 91 -6.38 17.08 15.36
CA SER A 91 -5.69 16.71 14.13
C SER A 91 -6.47 17.16 12.89
N ALA A 92 -7.78 16.92 12.83
CA ALA A 92 -8.64 17.37 11.73
C ALA A 92 -8.63 18.90 11.58
N ALA A 93 -8.55 19.64 12.68
CA ALA A 93 -8.44 21.10 12.65
C ALA A 93 -7.15 21.58 11.97
N LEU A 94 -6.03 20.86 12.11
CA LEU A 94 -4.76 21.19 11.44
C LEU A 94 -4.86 21.15 9.91
N TRP A 95 -5.80 20.38 9.37
CA TRP A 95 -5.98 20.19 7.93
C TRP A 95 -7.05 21.08 7.31
N LYS A 96 -7.77 21.90 8.11
CA LYS A 96 -8.87 22.74 7.61
C LYS A 96 -8.42 23.74 6.53
N ASP A 97 -7.25 24.34 6.73
CA ASP A 97 -6.72 25.38 5.85
C ASP A 97 -5.75 24.84 4.79
N ARG A 98 -5.86 23.54 4.46
CA ARG A 98 -4.97 22.91 3.47
C ARG A 98 -5.10 23.61 2.10
N PRO A 99 -4.00 24.12 1.52
CA PRO A 99 -4.03 24.68 0.17
C PRO A 99 -4.50 23.65 -0.87
N LYS A 100 -5.28 24.09 -1.86
CA LYS A 100 -5.88 23.19 -2.86
C LYS A 100 -5.08 23.09 -4.15
N ASP A 101 -4.13 23.99 -4.37
CA ASP A 101 -3.53 24.28 -5.68
C ASP A 101 -2.17 23.64 -5.91
N GLY A 102 -1.67 22.81 -4.98
CA GLY A 102 -0.41 22.08 -5.17
C GLY A 102 0.83 22.98 -5.24
N SER A 103 0.71 24.22 -4.81
CA SER A 103 1.73 25.28 -4.83
C SER A 103 2.91 24.98 -3.90
N ALA A 104 3.98 25.79 -3.97
CA ALA A 104 5.10 25.72 -3.03
C ALA A 104 4.64 25.81 -1.56
N ASP A 105 3.54 26.53 -1.32
CA ASP A 105 2.89 26.67 -0.01
C ASP A 105 2.42 25.33 0.55
N MET A 106 2.11 24.34 -0.30
CA MET A 106 1.78 22.99 0.15
C MET A 106 2.93 22.31 0.88
N ARG A 107 4.17 22.46 0.38
CA ARG A 107 5.33 21.83 1.02
C ARG A 107 5.53 22.39 2.43
N GLN A 108 5.47 23.71 2.57
CA GLN A 108 5.59 24.37 3.87
C GLN A 108 4.42 23.99 4.78
N PHE A 109 3.19 24.01 4.26
CA PHE A 109 2.00 23.56 4.99
C PHE A 109 2.15 22.13 5.54
N TYR A 110 2.66 21.18 4.75
CA TYR A 110 2.89 19.81 5.22
C TYR A 110 3.95 19.75 6.32
N GLN A 111 5.04 20.51 6.20
CA GLN A 111 6.09 20.54 7.22
C GLN A 111 5.56 21.10 8.54
N GLU A 112 4.83 22.22 8.49
CA GLU A 112 4.23 22.84 9.67
C GLU A 112 3.15 21.94 10.29
N THR A 113 2.27 21.37 9.47
CA THR A 113 1.23 20.44 9.92
C THR A 113 1.85 19.19 10.54
N THR A 114 2.94 18.66 9.98
CA THR A 114 3.66 17.51 10.55
C THR A 114 4.20 17.84 11.94
N LYS A 115 4.86 19.00 12.11
CA LYS A 115 5.35 19.45 13.43
C LYS A 115 4.21 19.58 14.45
N LYS A 116 3.07 20.14 14.04
CA LYS A 116 1.88 20.27 14.89
C LYS A 116 1.28 18.90 15.25
N GLN A 117 1.23 17.96 14.30
CA GLN A 117 0.81 16.58 14.55
C GLN A 117 1.75 15.86 15.50
N ASP A 118 3.06 16.02 15.37
CA ASP A 118 4.04 15.39 16.26
C ASP A 118 3.95 15.97 17.68
N ALA A 119 3.74 17.29 17.82
CA ALA A 119 3.50 17.92 19.12
C ALA A 119 2.19 17.44 19.77
N LEU A 120 1.11 17.33 18.99
CA LEU A 120 -0.17 16.78 19.44
C LEU A 120 -0.02 15.33 19.88
N LEU A 121 0.71 14.52 19.10
CA LEU A 121 0.99 13.14 19.42
C LEU A 121 1.72 13.01 20.76
N LEU A 122 2.76 13.81 20.97
CA LEU A 122 3.53 13.81 22.22
C LEU A 122 2.65 14.19 23.43
N LYS A 123 1.78 15.19 23.27
CA LYS A 123 0.76 15.57 24.27
C LYS A 123 -0.17 14.39 24.59
N CYS A 124 -0.67 13.70 23.57
CA CYS A 124 -1.55 12.54 23.77
C CYS A 124 -0.83 11.37 24.44
N VAL A 125 0.40 11.06 24.05
CA VAL A 125 1.19 9.98 24.67
C VAL A 125 1.42 10.27 26.15
N GLY A 126 1.73 11.51 26.53
CA GLY A 126 1.83 11.91 27.93
C GLY A 126 0.54 11.65 28.71
N ARG A 127 -0.62 12.00 28.15
CA ARG A 127 -1.93 11.71 28.77
C ARG A 127 -2.22 10.22 28.87
N VAL A 128 -1.83 9.43 27.86
CA VAL A 128 -1.95 7.96 27.92
C VAL A 128 -1.10 7.41 29.07
N ASP A 129 0.14 7.90 29.23
CA ASP A 129 1.04 7.49 30.32
C ASP A 129 0.51 7.87 31.72
N GLU A 130 -0.37 8.86 31.84
CA GLU A 130 -1.08 9.20 33.08
C GLU A 130 -2.24 8.24 33.39
N VAL A 131 -2.87 7.65 32.36
CA VAL A 131 -3.98 6.68 32.50
C VAL A 131 -3.46 5.28 32.83
N LEU A 132 -2.26 4.94 32.36
CA LEU A 132 -1.66 3.62 32.55
C LEU A 132 -1.02 3.46 33.93
N THR A 133 -1.06 2.24 34.47
CA THR A 133 -0.28 1.90 35.67
C THR A 133 1.21 1.84 35.35
N ALA A 134 2.07 1.86 36.38
CA ALA A 134 3.51 1.71 36.19
C ALA A 134 3.88 0.43 35.43
N GLU A 135 3.27 -0.70 35.79
CA GLU A 135 3.49 -1.99 35.12
C GLU A 135 3.04 -1.97 33.66
N GLN A 136 1.87 -1.38 33.37
CA GLN A 136 1.36 -1.25 32.01
C GLN A 136 2.25 -0.35 31.15
N ARG A 137 2.83 0.72 31.72
CA ARG A 137 3.80 1.58 31.02
C ARG A 137 5.09 0.83 30.68
N ASP A 138 5.62 0.05 31.62
CA ASP A 138 6.81 -0.76 31.38
C ASP A 138 6.56 -1.81 30.30
N LEU A 139 5.39 -2.45 30.31
CA LEU A 139 4.99 -3.38 29.27
C LEU A 139 4.82 -2.68 27.91
N ALA A 140 4.16 -1.51 27.87
CA ALA A 140 4.03 -0.69 26.66
C ALA A 140 5.40 -0.31 26.09
N LYS A 141 6.36 0.07 26.95
CA LYS A 141 7.74 0.37 26.55
C LYS A 141 8.44 -0.84 25.93
N LYS A 142 8.34 -2.02 26.54
CA LYS A 142 8.89 -3.26 25.97
C LYS A 142 8.25 -3.61 24.63
N ILE A 143 6.94 -3.42 24.50
CA ILE A 143 6.24 -3.63 23.22
C ILE A 143 6.78 -2.67 22.15
N ARG A 144 6.98 -1.38 22.47
CA ARG A 144 7.59 -0.40 21.56
C ARG A 144 9.01 -0.83 21.15
N GLU A 145 9.84 -1.26 22.09
CA GLU A 145 11.22 -1.71 21.81
C GLU A 145 11.24 -2.91 20.86
N VAL A 146 10.42 -3.93 21.12
CA VAL A 146 10.30 -5.10 20.23
C VAL A 146 9.79 -4.72 18.84
N MET A 147 8.84 -3.77 18.75
CA MET A 147 8.35 -3.28 17.46
C MET A 147 9.44 -2.54 16.68
N THR A 148 10.22 -1.68 17.33
CA THR A 148 11.35 -0.98 16.71
C THR A 148 12.43 -1.94 16.23
N GLN A 149 12.74 -3.00 16.98
CA GLN A 149 13.70 -4.01 16.54
C GLN A 149 13.20 -4.75 15.29
N LYS A 150 11.94 -5.21 15.28
CA LYS A 150 11.35 -5.87 14.10
C LYS A 150 11.28 -4.94 12.88
N ALA A 151 11.02 -3.66 13.11
CA ALA A 151 11.03 -2.64 12.08
C ALA A 151 12.39 -2.53 11.37
N GLU A 152 13.46 -2.50 12.16
CA GLU A 152 14.83 -2.44 11.66
C GLU A 152 15.23 -3.72 10.93
N GLU A 153 14.82 -4.89 11.45
CA GLU A 153 15.04 -6.19 10.80
C GLU A 153 14.32 -6.27 9.45
N GLU A 154 13.04 -5.90 9.38
CA GLU A 154 12.28 -5.89 8.13
C GLU A 154 12.88 -4.91 7.12
N LYS A 155 13.33 -3.74 7.57
CA LYS A 155 14.03 -2.77 6.72
C LYS A 155 15.30 -3.37 6.12
N LYS A 156 16.15 -4.02 6.93
CA LYS A 156 17.36 -4.70 6.45
C LYS A 156 17.03 -5.80 5.45
N PHE A 157 16.03 -6.63 5.75
CA PHE A 157 15.56 -7.66 4.84
C PHE A 157 15.08 -7.09 3.50
N GLN A 158 14.32 -5.99 3.51
CA GLN A 158 13.88 -5.32 2.29
C GLN A 158 15.05 -4.76 1.46
N GLU A 159 16.05 -4.18 2.11
CA GLU A 159 17.27 -3.69 1.44
C GLU A 159 18.06 -4.84 0.79
N GLU A 160 18.22 -5.96 1.50
CA GLU A 160 18.86 -7.16 0.98
C GLU A 160 18.07 -7.78 -0.19
N TYR A 161 16.76 -7.92 -0.04
CA TYR A 161 15.89 -8.47 -1.07
C TYR A 161 15.87 -7.60 -2.33
N ALA A 162 15.82 -6.26 -2.18
CA ALA A 162 15.92 -5.33 -3.30
C ALA A 162 17.27 -5.47 -4.04
N SER A 163 18.36 -5.66 -3.30
CA SER A 163 19.68 -5.93 -3.88
C SER A 163 19.73 -7.25 -4.65
N GLN A 164 19.10 -8.31 -4.13
CA GLN A 164 19.00 -9.61 -4.82
C GLN A 164 18.18 -9.50 -6.11
N ILE A 165 17.03 -8.83 -6.07
CA ILE A 165 16.22 -8.57 -7.27
C ILE A 165 17.04 -7.81 -8.31
N LYS A 166 17.75 -6.75 -7.91
CA LYS A 166 18.57 -5.97 -8.84
C LYS A 166 19.65 -6.82 -9.51
N LYS A 167 20.35 -7.67 -8.76
CA LYS A 167 21.34 -8.62 -9.32
C LYS A 167 20.71 -9.60 -10.30
N LEU A 168 19.52 -10.10 -9.97
CA LEU A 168 18.77 -11.01 -10.82
C LEU A 168 18.37 -10.31 -12.13
N GLN A 169 17.87 -9.08 -12.05
CA GLN A 169 17.54 -8.24 -13.21
C GLN A 169 18.76 -8.03 -14.10
N GLU A 170 19.89 -7.57 -13.55
CA GLU A 170 21.14 -7.38 -14.31
C GLU A 170 21.62 -8.68 -14.99
N THR A 171 21.40 -9.83 -14.34
CA THR A 171 21.76 -11.14 -14.92
C THR A 171 20.87 -11.50 -16.11
N TYR A 172 19.57 -11.26 -16.01
CA TYR A 172 18.65 -11.52 -17.12
C TYR A 172 18.80 -10.53 -18.26
N GLU A 173 19.06 -9.24 -17.97
CA GLU A 173 19.36 -8.23 -18.98
C GLU A 173 20.58 -8.63 -19.83
N LYS A 174 21.69 -9.07 -19.19
CA LYS A 174 22.87 -9.57 -19.92
C LYS A 174 22.57 -10.79 -20.79
N LYS A 175 21.73 -11.71 -20.30
CA LYS A 175 21.31 -12.89 -21.08
C LYS A 175 20.45 -12.49 -22.27
N LEU A 176 19.50 -11.57 -22.08
CA LEU A 176 18.70 -11.01 -23.18
C LEU A 176 19.58 -10.31 -24.22
N ASP A 177 20.58 -9.57 -23.77
CA ASP A 177 21.54 -8.91 -24.67
C ASP A 177 22.32 -9.88 -25.56
N THR A 178 22.53 -11.11 -25.11
CA THR A 178 23.22 -12.15 -25.89
C THR A 178 22.29 -12.83 -26.88
N ILE A 179 20.99 -12.90 -26.59
CA ILE A 179 19.98 -13.63 -27.38
C ILE A 179 19.36 -12.72 -28.45
N LEU A 180 19.17 -11.44 -28.16
CA LEU A 180 18.47 -10.51 -29.04
C LEU A 180 19.37 -10.00 -30.17
N THR A 181 18.84 -10.02 -31.39
CA THR A 181 19.51 -9.39 -32.55
C THR A 181 19.49 -7.86 -32.43
N PRO A 182 20.38 -7.13 -33.12
CA PRO A 182 20.42 -5.66 -33.07
C PRO A 182 19.07 -5.01 -33.41
N GLU A 183 18.33 -5.58 -34.37
CA GLU A 183 16.99 -5.09 -34.74
C GLU A 183 15.95 -5.31 -33.64
N GLN A 184 16.02 -6.44 -32.92
CA GLN A 184 15.14 -6.73 -31.79
C GLN A 184 15.44 -5.82 -30.59
N LYS A 185 16.72 -5.52 -30.32
CA LYS A 185 17.11 -4.57 -29.26
C LYS A 185 16.57 -3.17 -29.54
N LYS A 186 16.67 -2.71 -30.79
CA LYS A 186 16.15 -1.40 -31.19
C LYS A 186 14.64 -1.28 -30.98
N LYS A 187 13.87 -2.33 -31.32
CA LYS A 187 12.43 -2.40 -31.04
C LYS A 187 12.12 -2.39 -29.54
N LEU A 188 12.94 -3.08 -28.73
CA LEU A 188 12.76 -3.13 -27.27
C LEU A 188 13.04 -1.77 -26.62
N GLU A 189 14.09 -1.07 -27.05
CA GLU A 189 14.36 0.31 -26.61
C GLU A 189 13.25 1.29 -27.03
N GLU A 190 12.73 1.14 -28.25
CA GLU A 190 11.64 1.98 -28.76
C GLU A 190 10.36 1.77 -27.95
N LEU A 191 10.03 0.51 -27.62
CA LEU A 191 8.94 0.15 -26.71
C LEU A 191 9.16 0.66 -25.28
N ALA A 192 10.40 0.65 -24.78
CA ALA A 192 10.73 1.21 -23.46
C ALA A 192 10.58 2.74 -23.43
N LYS A 193 10.89 3.42 -24.54
CA LYS A 193 10.71 4.88 -24.71
C LYS A 193 9.25 5.25 -24.94
N SER A 194 8.46 4.39 -25.58
CA SER A 194 7.03 4.62 -25.88
C SER A 194 6.07 4.02 -24.84
N GLY A 195 6.57 3.28 -23.86
CA GLY A 195 5.76 2.63 -22.85
C GLY A 195 5.01 3.65 -21.98
N PRO A 196 3.78 3.33 -21.53
CA PRO A 196 3.05 4.22 -20.62
C PRO A 196 3.88 4.43 -19.37
N ARG A 197 4.18 5.69 -19.09
CA ARG A 197 4.78 6.14 -17.82
C ARG A 197 4.02 5.47 -16.68
N PRO A 198 4.66 4.76 -15.73
CA PRO A 198 3.97 4.12 -14.62
C PRO A 198 3.26 5.20 -13.79
N GLY A 199 1.95 5.38 -14.02
CA GLY A 199 1.14 6.42 -13.37
C GLY A 199 0.08 7.12 -14.25
N GLY A 200 0.04 6.88 -15.56
CA GLY A 200 -1.04 7.40 -16.40
C GLY A 200 -2.30 6.52 -16.29
N ARG A 201 -3.32 6.97 -15.55
CA ARG A 201 -4.68 6.45 -15.68
C ARG A 201 -5.07 6.48 -17.16
N SER A 202 -5.17 5.33 -17.80
CA SER A 202 -5.94 5.24 -19.05
C SER A 202 -7.41 5.35 -18.66
N PRO A 203 -8.20 6.27 -19.25
CA PRO A 203 -9.63 6.31 -19.01
C PRO A 203 -10.22 5.02 -19.57
N VAL A 204 -10.77 4.19 -18.70
CA VAL A 204 -11.66 3.10 -19.11
C VAL A 204 -12.84 3.79 -19.80
N GLN A 205 -12.86 3.76 -21.14
CA GLN A 205 -14.09 3.95 -21.88
C GLN A 205 -15.00 2.78 -21.51
N VAL A 206 -15.93 3.06 -20.61
CA VAL A 206 -17.07 2.19 -20.35
C VAL A 206 -17.92 2.24 -21.61
N THR A 207 -17.80 1.23 -22.47
CA THR A 207 -18.83 0.97 -23.47
C THR A 207 -20.10 0.53 -22.72
N PRO A 208 -21.27 1.15 -22.98
CA PRO A 208 -22.50 0.73 -22.34
C PRO A 208 -22.84 -0.71 -22.76
N ALA A 209 -23.10 -1.56 -21.76
CA ALA A 209 -23.50 -2.95 -21.98
C ALA A 209 -24.79 -3.02 -22.84
N PRO A 210 -24.88 -3.95 -23.80
CA PRO A 210 -26.11 -4.16 -24.55
C PRO A 210 -27.23 -4.64 -23.61
N ALA A 211 -28.44 -4.12 -23.85
CA ALA A 211 -29.62 -4.35 -23.02
C ALA A 211 -29.94 -5.85 -22.87
N PRO A 212 -30.39 -6.29 -21.67
CA PRO A 212 -30.78 -7.68 -21.46
C PRO A 212 -32.01 -8.05 -22.30
N ALA A 213 -31.95 -9.21 -22.95
CA ALA A 213 -33.04 -9.77 -23.75
C ALA A 213 -34.32 -9.99 -22.90
N PRO A 214 -35.52 -9.87 -23.51
CA PRO A 214 -36.79 -10.05 -22.80
C PRO A 214 -36.95 -11.48 -22.28
N LYS A 215 -37.36 -11.60 -21.01
CA LYS A 215 -37.70 -12.86 -20.35
C LYS A 215 -38.80 -13.59 -21.12
N ALA A 216 -38.53 -14.82 -21.55
CA ALA A 216 -39.52 -15.74 -22.07
C ALA A 216 -40.59 -16.05 -21.00
N ALA A 217 -41.85 -16.07 -21.42
CA ALA A 217 -42.99 -16.41 -20.59
C ALA A 217 -42.93 -17.87 -20.09
N PRO A 218 -43.43 -18.17 -18.88
CA PRO A 218 -43.49 -19.54 -18.38
C PRO A 218 -44.53 -20.36 -19.15
N ALA A 219 -44.16 -21.59 -19.49
CA ALA A 219 -45.02 -22.58 -20.13
C ALA A 219 -46.17 -23.03 -19.20
N PRO A 220 -47.34 -23.41 -19.75
CA PRO A 220 -48.48 -23.90 -18.97
C PRO A 220 -48.19 -25.27 -18.34
N SER A 221 -48.52 -25.42 -17.05
CA SER A 221 -48.43 -26.67 -16.29
C SER A 221 -49.44 -27.70 -16.80
N ALA A 222 -48.96 -28.87 -17.21
CA ALA A 222 -49.78 -30.03 -17.53
C ALA A 222 -50.45 -30.60 -16.27
N GLY A 223 -51.72 -30.97 -16.42
CA GLY A 223 -52.61 -31.42 -15.36
C GLY A 223 -52.28 -32.80 -14.80
N THR A 224 -52.69 -32.99 -13.54
CA THR A 224 -52.81 -34.26 -12.86
C THR A 224 -54.17 -34.87 -13.16
N GLU A 225 -54.18 -35.90 -14.01
CA GLU A 225 -55.32 -36.79 -14.20
C GLU A 225 -55.25 -37.90 -13.14
N LYS A 226 -56.23 -37.94 -12.23
CA LYS A 226 -56.43 -39.00 -11.24
C LYS A 226 -57.25 -40.11 -11.89
N LEU A 227 -56.68 -41.31 -11.98
CA LEU A 227 -57.42 -42.55 -12.19
C LEU A 227 -58.14 -42.93 -10.89
N GLU A 228 -59.46 -43.07 -10.97
CA GLU A 228 -60.29 -44.04 -10.24
C GLU A 228 -61.33 -44.60 -11.21
#